data_AF-A0A8B6XP65-F1
#
_entry.id   AF-A0A8B6XP65-F1
#
_cell.length_a   1.000
_cell.length_b   1.000
_cell.length_c   1.000
_cell.angle_alpha   90.00
_cell.angle_beta   90.00
_cell.angle_gamma   90.00
#
_symmetry.space_group_name_H-M   'P 1'
#
loop_
_entity.id
_entity.type
_entity.pdbx_description
1 polymer ?
#
loop_
_entity_poly.entity_id
_entity_poly.type
_entity_poly.pdbx_seq_one_letter_code
_entity_poly.pdbx_strand_id
1 'polypeptide(L)'
;MGRMSRQRRYKSCDPFTIQRKKEVNKFDNPPKKSELKFDQVFNSKKFERNQTIIDRASAKKKKDKVQVENDNTQSVKKLLKSNQPVKSDAIKNGIPVMKPNETKKQYFQRLDENIKEAISKTMMETKTLRKKRKLHLKARDEKIKEKKKKVDQSVEIKDFSSFKDEIKFGEVAERPPTLSAVPRGASKDKKLNNLKLTSLLDDKSDVKCVKKRKEMTFVEQQKFDNDRQKAIDAYRMIKKQKMKV
;
A
#
# COMPACT_ATOMS: atom_id res chain seq x y z
N MET A 1 -17.96 -12.67 67.89
CA MET A 1 -17.34 -11.49 67.24
C MET A 1 -17.50 -11.61 65.72
N GLY A 2 -18.46 -10.89 65.14
CA GLY A 2 -18.77 -10.95 63.70
C GLY A 2 -17.81 -10.10 62.87
N ARG A 3 -17.32 -10.64 61.75
CA ARG A 3 -16.38 -9.94 60.85
C ARG A 3 -17.13 -8.86 60.06
N MET A 4 -16.77 -7.60 60.32
CA MET A 4 -17.28 -6.41 59.62
C MET A 4 -17.07 -6.52 58.10
N SER A 5 -18.18 -6.52 57.35
CA SER A 5 -18.13 -6.54 55.89
C SER A 5 -17.61 -5.18 55.38
N ARG A 6 -16.63 -5.21 54.48
CA ARG A 6 -16.05 -4.00 53.87
C ARG A 6 -17.09 -3.38 52.93
N GLN A 7 -17.61 -2.20 53.28
CA GLN A 7 -18.44 -1.39 52.39
C GLN A 7 -17.72 -1.16 51.06
N ARG A 8 -18.33 -1.63 49.96
CA ARG A 8 -17.87 -1.34 48.61
C ARG A 8 -18.21 0.11 48.30
N ARG A 9 -17.17 0.95 48.16
CA ARG A 9 -17.34 2.31 47.63
C ARG A 9 -17.76 2.18 46.17
N TYR A 10 -19.05 2.38 45.90
CA TYR A 10 -19.53 2.61 44.54
C TYR A 10 -18.89 3.91 44.06
N LYS A 11 -17.94 3.81 43.12
CA LYS A 11 -17.51 4.96 42.33
C LYS A 11 -18.78 5.45 41.64
N SER A 12 -19.11 6.73 41.81
CA SER A 12 -20.22 7.39 41.12
C SER A 12 -20.07 7.17 39.62
N CYS A 13 -20.85 6.24 39.07
CA CYS A 13 -20.98 6.07 37.64
C CYS A 13 -21.72 7.30 37.13
N ASP A 14 -21.00 8.20 36.48
CA ASP A 14 -21.57 9.31 35.74
C ASP A 14 -22.53 8.73 34.67
N PRO A 15 -23.83 9.02 34.72
CA PRO A 15 -24.82 8.46 33.79
C PRO A 15 -24.57 8.88 32.34
N PHE A 16 -23.69 9.86 32.08
CA PHE A 16 -23.33 10.32 30.73
C PHE A 16 -22.02 9.72 30.20
N THR A 17 -21.32 8.88 30.97
CA THR A 17 -20.14 8.18 30.45
C THR A 17 -20.55 7.04 29.53
N ILE A 18 -20.49 7.29 28.22
CA ILE A 18 -20.67 6.29 27.17
C ILE A 18 -19.59 5.22 27.33
N GLN A 19 -19.93 4.13 28.01
CA GLN A 19 -19.09 2.95 28.10
C GLN A 19 -18.98 2.32 26.71
N ARG A 20 -17.92 2.65 25.97
CA ARG A 20 -17.55 1.87 24.79
C ARG A 20 -17.22 0.46 25.26
N LYS A 21 -18.17 -0.47 25.07
CA LYS A 21 -17.94 -1.90 25.29
C LYS A 21 -16.72 -2.28 24.44
N LYS A 22 -15.59 -2.54 25.08
CA LYS A 22 -14.43 -3.13 24.42
C LYS A 22 -14.83 -4.54 24.03
N GLU A 23 -15.21 -4.73 22.77
CA GLU A 23 -15.29 -6.07 22.20
C GLU A 23 -13.90 -6.68 22.31
N VAL A 24 -13.76 -7.68 23.18
CA VAL A 24 -12.54 -8.47 23.28
C VAL A 24 -12.42 -9.21 21.95
N ASN A 25 -11.52 -8.75 21.09
CA ASN A 25 -11.19 -9.41 19.84
C ASN A 25 -10.84 -10.86 20.14
N LYS A 26 -11.68 -11.81 19.72
CA LYS A 26 -11.45 -13.26 19.85
C LYS A 26 -10.17 -13.74 19.15
N PHE A 27 -9.52 -12.88 18.37
CA PHE A 27 -8.29 -13.14 17.63
C PHE A 27 -7.00 -12.93 18.44
N ASP A 28 -7.06 -12.28 19.60
CA ASP A 28 -5.88 -12.05 20.45
C ASP A 28 -5.65 -13.17 21.48
N ASN A 29 -6.52 -14.18 21.52
CA ASN A 29 -6.30 -15.36 22.36
C ASN A 29 -5.41 -16.37 21.61
N PRO A 30 -4.32 -16.86 22.24
CA PRO A 30 -3.51 -17.91 21.64
C PRO A 30 -4.37 -19.15 21.38
N PRO A 31 -4.12 -19.89 20.28
CA PRO A 31 -4.89 -21.09 19.96
C PRO A 31 -4.79 -22.07 21.13
N LYS A 32 -5.95 -22.56 21.60
CA LYS A 32 -6.01 -23.63 22.60
C LYS A 32 -5.24 -24.82 22.03
N LYS A 33 -4.28 -25.34 22.80
CA LYS A 33 -3.51 -26.53 22.44
C LYS A 33 -4.48 -27.71 22.29
N SER A 34 -4.98 -27.93 21.08
CA SER A 34 -5.56 -29.22 20.70
C SER A 34 -4.41 -30.10 20.24
N GLU A 35 -4.26 -31.26 20.84
CA GLU A 35 -3.33 -32.32 20.44
C GLU A 35 -3.62 -32.74 18.99
N LEU A 36 -3.00 -32.04 18.04
CA LEU A 36 -3.07 -32.39 16.62
C LEU A 36 -2.09 -33.53 16.38
N LYS A 37 -2.65 -34.72 16.14
CA LYS A 37 -1.91 -35.91 15.70
C LYS A 37 -1.08 -35.56 14.47
N PHE A 38 0.24 -35.69 14.61
CA PHE A 38 1.27 -35.17 13.69
C PHE A 38 1.23 -35.83 12.29
N ASP A 39 0.59 -36.99 12.17
CA ASP A 39 0.71 -37.85 10.99
C ASP A 39 -0.23 -37.48 9.82
N GLN A 40 -1.25 -36.62 10.03
CA GLN A 40 -2.20 -36.26 8.97
C GLN A 40 -1.79 -35.03 8.14
N VAL A 41 -0.76 -34.28 8.56
CA VAL A 41 -0.38 -33.01 7.89
C VAL A 41 0.41 -33.27 6.60
N PHE A 42 1.18 -34.36 6.56
CA PHE A 42 2.08 -34.67 5.45
C PHE A 42 1.38 -35.18 4.17
N ASN A 43 0.15 -35.72 4.28
CA ASN A 43 -0.62 -36.25 3.13
C ASN A 43 -1.66 -35.26 2.56
N SER A 44 -1.61 -33.99 2.96
CA SER A 44 -2.53 -33.00 2.38
C SER A 44 -2.05 -32.59 0.98
N LYS A 45 -2.94 -32.59 -0.02
CA LYS A 45 -2.69 -32.09 -1.40
C LYS A 45 -2.10 -30.67 -1.45
N LYS A 46 -2.20 -29.91 -0.35
CA LYS A 46 -1.57 -28.58 -0.19
C LYS A 46 -0.07 -28.69 0.09
N PHE A 47 0.38 -29.70 0.82
CA PHE A 47 1.79 -29.94 1.13
C PHE A 47 2.57 -30.38 -0.12
N GLU A 48 2.02 -31.31 -0.91
CA GLU A 48 2.60 -31.72 -2.20
C GLU A 48 2.72 -30.55 -3.20
N ARG A 49 1.71 -29.67 -3.26
CA ARG A 49 1.79 -28.45 -4.09
C ARG A 49 2.88 -27.50 -3.62
N ASN A 50 3.13 -27.40 -2.32
CA ASN A 50 4.18 -26.55 -1.80
C ASN A 50 5.57 -27.14 -2.06
N GLN A 51 5.75 -28.46 -1.93
CA GLN A 51 7.01 -29.12 -2.29
C GLN A 51 7.34 -28.96 -3.78
N THR A 52 6.38 -29.20 -4.68
CA THR A 52 6.60 -29.04 -6.13
C THR A 52 6.96 -27.60 -6.55
N ILE A 53 6.50 -26.58 -5.82
CA ILE A 53 6.88 -25.18 -6.03
C ILE A 53 8.34 -24.95 -5.59
N ILE A 54 8.75 -25.53 -4.47
CA ILE A 54 10.12 -25.42 -3.94
C ILE A 54 11.11 -26.11 -4.88
N ASP A 55 10.78 -27.29 -5.40
CA ASP A 55 11.62 -28.05 -6.34
C ASP A 55 11.76 -27.34 -7.70
N ARG A 56 10.70 -26.69 -8.19
CA ARG A 56 10.78 -25.83 -9.39
C ARG A 56 11.66 -24.61 -9.18
N ALA A 57 11.63 -24.01 -8.00
CA ALA A 57 12.43 -22.84 -7.69
C ALA A 57 13.92 -23.18 -7.54
N SER A 58 14.25 -24.36 -6.98
CA SER A 58 15.62 -24.85 -6.87
C SER A 58 16.20 -25.29 -8.22
N ALA A 59 15.40 -25.90 -9.10
CA ALA A 59 15.82 -26.28 -10.46
C ALA A 59 16.13 -25.08 -11.36
N LYS A 60 15.40 -23.96 -11.23
CA LYS A 60 15.70 -22.72 -11.97
C LYS A 60 17.03 -22.09 -11.58
N LYS A 61 17.38 -22.13 -10.29
CA LYS A 61 18.68 -21.65 -9.79
C LYS A 61 19.87 -22.47 -10.30
N LYS A 62 19.67 -23.73 -10.68
CA LYS A 62 20.71 -24.57 -11.29
C LYS A 62 20.92 -24.26 -12.78
N LYS A 63 19.87 -23.89 -13.53
CA LYS A 63 19.99 -23.50 -14.95
C LYS A 63 20.65 -22.13 -15.12
N ASP A 64 20.35 -21.17 -14.26
CA ASP A 64 20.98 -19.83 -14.30
C ASP A 64 22.47 -19.85 -13.92
N LYS A 65 22.96 -20.94 -13.29
CA LYS A 65 24.36 -21.11 -12.91
C LYS A 65 25.23 -21.76 -14.00
N VAL A 66 24.60 -22.40 -14.99
CA VAL A 66 25.30 -23.12 -16.08
C VAL A 66 25.42 -22.26 -17.36
N GLN A 67 24.65 -21.16 -17.48
CA GLN A 67 24.67 -20.30 -18.68
C GLN A 67 25.60 -19.08 -18.58
N VAL A 68 26.50 -19.00 -17.58
CA VAL A 68 27.40 -17.84 -17.39
C VAL A 68 28.88 -18.18 -17.65
N GLU A 69 29.21 -19.42 -18.00
CA GLU A 69 30.56 -19.80 -18.43
C GLU A 69 30.57 -20.03 -19.93
N ASN A 70 30.63 -18.96 -20.71
CA ASN A 70 31.21 -18.90 -22.06
C ASN A 70 30.98 -17.48 -22.58
N ASP A 71 32.00 -16.62 -22.40
CA ASP A 71 32.44 -15.62 -23.37
C ASP A 71 33.66 -14.86 -22.79
N ASN A 72 34.81 -15.11 -23.40
CA ASN A 72 36.09 -14.44 -23.17
C ASN A 72 36.12 -13.11 -23.94
N THR A 73 36.48 -12.00 -23.29
CA THR A 73 37.62 -11.13 -23.71
C THR A 73 37.90 -10.02 -22.68
N GLN A 74 39.06 -10.16 -22.04
CA GLN A 74 40.06 -9.14 -21.71
C GLN A 74 39.63 -7.66 -21.63
N SER A 75 39.55 -7.11 -20.42
CA SER A 75 40.33 -5.95 -19.94
C SER A 75 39.76 -5.45 -18.60
N VAL A 76 40.62 -4.82 -17.80
CA VAL A 76 40.36 -4.27 -16.45
C VAL A 76 40.43 -5.28 -15.29
N LYS A 77 41.66 -5.65 -14.95
CA LYS A 77 42.02 -6.01 -13.57
C LYS A 77 41.88 -4.76 -12.68
N LYS A 78 40.85 -4.73 -11.81
CA LYS A 78 40.93 -4.36 -10.37
C LYS A 78 39.53 -4.09 -9.79
N LEU A 79 39.35 -4.61 -8.57
CA LEU A 79 38.22 -4.41 -7.62
C LEU A 79 37.00 -5.34 -7.75
N LEU A 80 37.28 -6.65 -7.85
CA LEU A 80 36.54 -7.63 -7.06
C LEU A 80 37.09 -7.60 -5.62
N LYS A 81 36.48 -6.81 -4.74
CA LYS A 81 36.62 -6.92 -3.28
C LYS A 81 35.33 -6.50 -2.59
N SER A 82 34.43 -7.45 -2.34
CA SER A 82 33.64 -7.48 -1.09
C SER A 82 33.07 -8.86 -0.74
N ASN A 83 33.76 -9.94 -1.10
CA ASN A 83 33.77 -11.12 -0.24
C ASN A 83 34.98 -10.99 0.67
N GLN A 84 34.90 -10.08 1.63
CA GLN A 84 35.76 -10.19 2.80
C GLN A 84 35.20 -11.37 3.61
N PRO A 85 35.90 -12.51 3.75
CA PRO A 85 35.73 -13.26 4.98
C PRO A 85 36.07 -12.26 6.06
N VAL A 86 35.11 -11.92 6.92
CA VAL A 86 35.40 -11.13 8.10
C VAL A 86 36.40 -11.97 8.89
N LYS A 87 37.68 -11.64 8.72
CA LYS A 87 38.74 -12.03 9.63
C LYS A 87 38.45 -11.28 10.93
N SER A 88 37.52 -11.83 11.71
CA SER A 88 37.54 -11.66 13.13
C SER A 88 37.81 -13.04 13.69
N ASP A 89 38.94 -13.20 14.35
CA ASP A 89 39.36 -14.41 15.05
C ASP A 89 38.43 -14.77 16.24
N ALA A 90 37.17 -14.32 16.21
CA ALA A 90 36.18 -14.36 17.28
C ALA A 90 34.86 -15.04 16.87
N ILE A 91 34.77 -15.64 15.68
CA ILE A 91 33.58 -16.39 15.25
C ILE A 91 33.95 -17.88 15.17
N LYS A 92 33.89 -18.58 16.31
CA LYS A 92 33.79 -20.05 16.31
C LYS A 92 32.30 -20.42 16.29
N ASN A 93 31.87 -21.18 15.29
CA ASN A 93 30.53 -21.76 15.16
C ASN A 93 29.33 -20.77 15.12
N GLY A 94 29.55 -19.50 14.75
CA GLY A 94 28.47 -18.51 14.60
C GLY A 94 28.05 -17.81 15.89
N ILE A 95 28.71 -18.09 17.02
CA ILE A 95 28.50 -17.37 18.29
C ILE A 95 29.64 -16.36 18.46
N PRO A 96 29.35 -15.06 18.64
CA PRO A 96 30.40 -14.06 18.81
C PRO A 96 31.09 -14.26 20.16
N VAL A 97 32.42 -14.42 20.15
CA VAL A 97 33.24 -14.63 21.35
C VAL A 97 33.51 -13.29 22.06
N MET A 98 33.56 -13.29 23.40
CA MET A 98 33.89 -12.09 24.20
C MET A 98 35.29 -11.58 23.88
N LYS A 99 35.45 -10.26 23.71
CA LYS A 99 36.77 -9.69 23.39
C LYS A 99 37.65 -9.66 24.64
N PRO A 100 38.97 -9.85 24.51
CA PRO A 100 39.89 -9.57 25.61
C PRO A 100 39.75 -8.08 25.98
N ASN A 101 39.56 -7.78 27.27
CA ASN A 101 39.31 -6.46 27.88
C ASN A 101 37.86 -5.92 27.81
N GLU A 102 36.88 -6.76 27.49
CA GLU A 102 35.46 -6.37 27.52
C GLU A 102 34.80 -6.77 28.84
N THR A 103 33.98 -5.88 29.40
CA THR A 103 33.14 -6.24 30.56
C THR A 103 31.96 -7.12 30.11
N LYS A 104 31.45 -8.00 31.00
CA LYS A 104 30.28 -8.85 30.69
C LYS A 104 29.09 -8.03 30.17
N LYS A 105 28.87 -6.82 30.71
CA LYS A 105 27.80 -5.91 30.27
C LYS A 105 27.97 -5.46 28.82
N GLN A 106 29.18 -5.04 28.43
CA GLN A 106 29.49 -4.63 27.06
C GLN A 106 29.34 -5.78 26.07
N TYR A 107 29.75 -6.99 26.48
CA TYR A 107 29.55 -8.19 25.68
C TYR A 107 28.07 -8.48 25.38
N PHE A 108 27.21 -8.42 26.40
CA PHE A 108 25.76 -8.61 26.22
C PHE A 108 25.14 -7.51 25.36
N GLN A 109 25.57 -6.25 25.53
CA GLN A 109 25.11 -5.15 24.68
C GLN A 109 25.45 -5.39 23.20
N ARG A 110 26.68 -5.82 22.92
CA ARG A 110 27.11 -6.15 21.56
C ARG A 110 26.35 -7.36 20.98
N LEU A 111 26.07 -8.36 21.81
CA LEU A 111 25.23 -9.50 21.43
C LEU A 111 23.83 -9.02 21.02
N ASP A 112 23.20 -8.18 21.84
CA ASP A 112 21.86 -7.64 21.58
C ASP A 112 21.82 -6.78 20.31
N GLU A 113 22.86 -5.96 20.08
CA GLU A 113 23.01 -5.18 18.84
C GLU A 113 23.12 -6.08 17.61
N ASN A 114 23.97 -7.11 17.67
CA ASN A 114 24.10 -8.08 16.58
C ASN A 114 22.78 -8.82 16.30
N ILE A 115 22.05 -9.21 17.35
CA ILE A 115 20.73 -9.85 17.23
C ILE A 115 19.72 -8.87 16.61
N LYS A 116 19.67 -7.62 17.07
CA LYS A 116 18.80 -6.58 16.49
C LYS A 116 19.11 -6.33 15.02
N GLU A 117 20.39 -6.25 14.65
CA GLU A 117 20.79 -6.12 13.25
C GLU A 117 20.37 -7.33 12.41
N ALA A 118 20.60 -8.54 12.90
CA ALA A 118 20.18 -9.76 12.21
C ALA A 118 18.66 -9.80 12.01
N ILE A 119 17.88 -9.50 13.05
CA ILE A 119 16.42 -9.38 12.97
C ILE A 119 16.03 -8.29 11.96
N SER A 120 16.68 -7.13 11.99
CA SER A 120 16.38 -6.05 11.04
C SER A 120 16.65 -6.45 9.59
N LYS A 121 17.77 -7.14 9.31
CA LYS A 121 18.13 -7.66 7.99
C LYS A 121 17.10 -8.69 7.52
N THR A 122 16.75 -9.66 8.37
CA THR A 122 15.70 -10.65 8.05
C THR A 122 14.33 -10.00 7.83
N MET A 123 13.96 -8.96 8.59
CA MET A 123 12.71 -8.21 8.40
C MET A 123 12.70 -7.42 7.09
N MET A 124 13.84 -6.87 6.69
CA MET A 124 13.99 -6.16 5.41
C MET A 124 14.01 -7.11 4.21
N GLU A 125 14.57 -8.32 4.38
CA GLU A 125 14.60 -9.38 3.37
C GLU A 125 13.24 -10.06 3.21
N THR A 126 12.55 -10.39 4.30
CA THR A 126 11.19 -10.96 4.29
C THR A 126 10.14 -9.96 3.83
N LYS A 127 10.35 -8.66 4.09
CA LYS A 127 9.60 -7.57 3.43
C LYS A 127 10.11 -7.38 2.00
N THR A 128 9.93 -8.39 1.15
CA THR A 128 10.05 -8.23 -0.31
C THR A 128 8.88 -7.40 -0.83
N LEU A 129 8.86 -6.10 -0.53
CA LEU A 129 8.27 -5.15 -1.47
C LEU A 129 9.05 -5.33 -2.76
N ARG A 130 8.41 -5.92 -3.77
CA ARG A 130 8.93 -6.11 -5.14
C ARG A 130 9.76 -4.88 -5.50
N LYS A 131 11.00 -5.04 -5.96
CA LYS A 131 11.92 -3.90 -6.27
C LYS A 131 11.21 -2.75 -7.00
N LYS A 132 10.29 -3.09 -7.92
CA LYS A 132 9.37 -2.15 -8.61
C LYS A 132 8.50 -1.30 -7.68
N ARG A 133 7.92 -1.87 -6.62
CA ARG A 133 7.11 -1.14 -5.61
C ARG A 133 7.98 -0.22 -4.75
N LYS A 134 9.21 -0.62 -4.39
CA LYS A 134 10.15 0.27 -3.68
C LYS A 134 10.53 1.47 -4.55
N LEU A 135 10.87 1.26 -5.81
CA LEU A 135 11.15 2.33 -6.77
C LEU A 135 9.94 3.26 -6.98
N HIS A 136 8.74 2.69 -7.10
CA HIS A 136 7.51 3.49 -7.25
C HIS A 136 7.21 4.34 -6.01
N LEU A 137 7.43 3.83 -4.80
CA LEU A 137 7.26 4.61 -3.57
C LEU A 137 8.28 5.75 -3.49
N LYS A 138 9.56 5.48 -3.78
CA LYS A 138 10.59 6.53 -3.84
C LYS A 138 10.25 7.63 -4.84
N ALA A 139 9.87 7.26 -6.07
CA ALA A 139 9.46 8.20 -7.10
C ALA A 139 8.21 9.01 -6.71
N ARG A 140 7.27 8.41 -5.95
CA ARG A 140 6.11 9.12 -5.40
C ARG A 140 6.53 10.14 -4.34
N ASP A 141 7.41 9.75 -3.44
CA ASP A 141 7.89 10.62 -2.35
C ASP A 141 8.71 11.80 -2.89
N GLU A 142 9.55 11.55 -3.90
CA GLU A 142 10.30 12.59 -4.63
C GLU A 142 9.36 13.60 -5.30
N LYS A 143 8.34 13.13 -6.04
CA LYS A 143 7.32 14.00 -6.64
C LYS A 143 6.57 14.85 -5.62
N ILE A 144 6.28 14.30 -4.44
CA ILE A 144 5.61 15.06 -3.37
C ILE A 144 6.55 16.15 -2.83
N LYS A 145 7.83 15.83 -2.62
CA LYS A 145 8.83 16.80 -2.15
C LYS A 145 9.04 17.93 -3.16
N GLU A 146 9.14 17.61 -4.45
CA GLU A 146 9.26 18.61 -5.52
C GLU A 146 8.05 19.55 -5.56
N LYS A 147 6.83 19.01 -5.44
CA LYS A 147 5.61 19.82 -5.39
C LYS A 147 5.62 20.78 -4.21
N LYS A 148 6.02 20.32 -3.02
CA LYS A 148 6.12 21.19 -1.84
C LYS A 148 7.12 22.32 -2.05
N LYS A 149 8.34 22.01 -2.52
CA LYS A 149 9.35 23.04 -2.83
C LYS A 149 8.86 24.08 -3.83
N LYS A 150 8.14 23.66 -4.88
CA LYS A 150 7.55 24.58 -5.85
C LYS A 150 6.45 25.46 -5.25
N VAL A 151 5.65 24.92 -4.35
CA VAL A 151 4.64 25.70 -3.61
C VAL A 151 5.34 26.73 -2.73
N ASP A 152 6.34 26.31 -1.94
CA ASP A 152 7.08 27.20 -1.05
C ASP A 152 7.76 28.35 -1.84
N GLN A 153 8.43 28.04 -2.96
CA GLN A 153 9.00 29.04 -3.88
C GLN A 153 7.93 29.96 -4.49
N SER A 154 6.76 29.43 -4.83
CA SER A 154 5.68 30.25 -5.39
C SER A 154 5.00 31.14 -4.35
N VAL A 155 5.06 30.77 -3.07
CA VAL A 155 4.56 31.60 -1.97
C VAL A 155 5.56 32.72 -1.70
N GLU A 156 6.86 32.43 -1.74
CA GLU A 156 7.95 33.40 -1.56
C GLU A 156 8.00 34.48 -2.67
N ILE A 157 7.56 34.15 -3.90
CA ILE A 157 7.50 35.10 -5.03
C ILE A 157 6.15 35.86 -5.08
N LYS A 158 5.14 35.44 -4.31
CA LYS A 158 3.78 36.02 -4.32
C LYS A 158 3.43 36.72 -3.01
N ASP A 159 4.38 37.43 -2.43
CA ASP A 159 4.04 38.45 -1.44
C ASP A 159 3.19 39.52 -2.15
N PHE A 160 1.87 39.43 -1.95
CA PHE A 160 0.86 40.37 -2.47
C PHE A 160 1.08 41.81 -2.00
N SER A 161 2.04 42.05 -1.10
CA SER A 161 2.44 43.37 -0.62
C SER A 161 3.02 44.26 -1.73
N SER A 162 3.59 43.67 -2.79
CA SER A 162 4.15 44.40 -3.93
C SER A 162 3.14 44.67 -5.07
N PHE A 163 1.99 44.00 -5.08
CA PHE A 163 0.92 44.21 -6.07
C PHE A 163 -0.12 45.19 -5.51
N LYS A 164 0.24 46.46 -5.44
CA LYS A 164 -0.71 47.55 -5.18
C LYS A 164 -0.89 48.35 -6.46
N ASP A 165 -2.04 48.19 -7.10
CA ASP A 165 -2.44 49.06 -8.20
C ASP A 165 -2.98 50.38 -7.61
N GLU A 166 -2.33 51.50 -7.93
CA GLU A 166 -2.77 52.83 -7.54
C GLU A 166 -3.92 53.31 -8.45
N ILE A 167 -5.09 52.68 -8.34
CA ILE A 167 -6.27 53.06 -9.13
C ILE A 167 -7.04 54.14 -8.36
N LYS A 168 -7.29 55.27 -9.01
CA LYS A 168 -8.12 56.34 -8.46
C LYS A 168 -9.59 55.93 -8.54
N PHE A 169 -10.33 56.13 -7.44
CA PHE A 169 -11.77 55.92 -7.39
C PHE A 169 -12.45 56.80 -8.47
N GLY A 170 -13.00 56.17 -9.50
CA GLY A 170 -13.65 56.85 -10.63
C GLY A 170 -13.24 56.35 -12.02
N GLU A 171 -12.15 55.58 -12.12
CA GLU A 171 -11.66 55.02 -13.41
C GLU A 171 -12.22 53.62 -13.71
N VAL A 172 -13.02 53.05 -12.80
CA VAL A 172 -13.58 51.71 -12.95
C VAL A 172 -14.90 51.75 -13.74
N ALA A 173 -14.81 51.25 -14.97
CA ALA A 173 -15.86 50.89 -15.92
C ALA A 173 -16.37 52.00 -16.85
N GLU A 174 -15.60 52.28 -17.91
CA GLU A 174 -16.27 52.39 -19.22
C GLU A 174 -17.01 51.07 -19.48
N ARG A 175 -18.30 51.20 -19.81
CA ARG A 175 -19.26 50.11 -20.07
C ARG A 175 -18.60 48.87 -20.69
N PRO A 176 -18.89 47.65 -20.20
CA PRO A 176 -18.33 46.43 -20.78
C PRO A 176 -18.59 46.39 -22.29
N PRO A 177 -17.60 45.99 -23.11
CA PRO A 177 -17.75 45.99 -24.55
C PRO A 177 -18.94 45.12 -24.94
N THR A 178 -19.89 45.71 -25.66
CA THR A 178 -21.05 44.98 -26.17
C THR A 178 -20.64 44.21 -27.41
N LEU A 179 -20.56 42.88 -27.32
CA LEU A 179 -20.30 41.99 -28.45
C LEU A 179 -21.51 42.00 -29.41
N SER A 180 -21.59 42.98 -30.30
CA SER A 180 -22.66 43.12 -31.31
C SER A 180 -22.39 42.36 -32.60
N ALA A 181 -21.17 41.85 -32.80
CA ALA A 181 -20.77 41.21 -34.04
C ALA A 181 -21.10 39.71 -34.04
N VAL A 182 -22.04 39.31 -34.91
CA VAL A 182 -22.28 37.90 -35.25
C VAL A 182 -21.03 37.36 -35.98
N PRO A 183 -20.43 36.25 -35.55
CA PRO A 183 -19.23 35.71 -36.19
C PRO A 183 -19.50 35.37 -37.66
N ARG A 184 -18.60 35.82 -38.56
CA ARG A 184 -18.65 35.50 -39.99
C ARG A 184 -18.63 33.97 -40.17
N GLY A 185 -19.74 33.40 -40.64
CA GLY A 185 -19.91 31.96 -40.89
C GLY A 185 -21.00 31.27 -40.06
N ALA A 186 -21.62 31.95 -39.09
CA ALA A 186 -22.79 31.44 -38.39
C ALA A 186 -24.03 31.50 -39.29
N SER A 187 -24.39 30.37 -39.91
CA SER A 187 -25.66 30.21 -40.63
C SER A 187 -26.81 30.24 -39.60
N LYS A 188 -27.77 31.15 -39.79
CA LYS A 188 -28.93 31.34 -38.89
C LYS A 188 -29.91 30.15 -38.88
N ASP A 189 -29.81 29.25 -39.86
CA ASP A 189 -30.85 28.24 -40.14
C ASP A 189 -30.34 26.80 -40.19
N LYS A 190 -29.14 26.51 -39.66
CA LYS A 190 -28.71 25.11 -39.52
C LYS A 190 -29.50 24.48 -38.37
N LYS A 191 -30.61 23.82 -38.72
CA LYS A 191 -31.20 22.76 -37.88
C LYS A 191 -30.06 21.89 -37.42
N LEU A 192 -29.76 21.96 -36.11
CA LEU A 192 -28.76 21.13 -35.48
C LEU A 192 -29.21 19.69 -35.75
N ASN A 193 -28.55 19.02 -36.68
CA ASN A 193 -28.69 17.59 -36.82
C ASN A 193 -28.23 17.03 -35.48
N ASN A 194 -29.19 16.71 -34.61
CA ASN A 194 -28.96 16.12 -33.31
C ASN A 194 -27.94 15.01 -33.52
N LEU A 195 -26.76 15.20 -32.91
CA LEU A 195 -25.63 14.30 -33.08
C LEU A 195 -26.17 12.88 -32.84
N LYS A 196 -25.87 11.90 -33.70
CA LYS A 196 -26.37 10.51 -33.55
C LYS A 196 -26.07 9.90 -32.16
N LEU A 197 -25.16 10.53 -31.41
CA LEU A 197 -24.81 10.18 -30.04
C LEU A 197 -25.82 10.70 -28.99
N THR A 198 -26.54 11.79 -29.23
CA THR A 198 -27.53 12.31 -28.27
C THR A 198 -28.71 11.36 -28.15
N SER A 199 -29.21 10.81 -29.26
CA SER A 199 -30.28 9.78 -29.22
C SER A 199 -29.89 8.52 -28.45
N LEU A 200 -28.60 8.14 -28.46
CA LEU A 200 -28.09 7.01 -27.68
C LEU A 200 -27.85 7.33 -26.19
N LEU A 201 -27.71 8.61 -25.86
CA LEU A 201 -27.50 9.08 -24.49
C LEU A 201 -28.83 9.44 -23.81
N ASP A 202 -29.83 9.88 -24.58
CA ASP A 202 -31.16 10.26 -24.08
C ASP A 202 -31.97 9.03 -23.62
N ASP A 203 -31.76 7.86 -24.23
CA ASP A 203 -32.37 6.59 -23.79
C ASP A 203 -31.74 6.02 -22.51
N LYS A 204 -30.62 6.59 -22.04
CA LYS A 204 -30.07 6.30 -20.72
C LYS A 204 -30.55 7.35 -19.74
N SER A 205 -31.83 7.23 -19.40
CA SER A 205 -32.44 7.80 -18.20
C SER A 205 -31.43 7.86 -17.06
N ASP A 206 -31.11 9.08 -16.64
CA ASP A 206 -30.31 9.44 -15.49
C ASP A 206 -29.04 8.58 -15.29
N VAL A 207 -27.90 9.08 -15.76
CA VAL A 207 -26.62 8.76 -15.12
C VAL A 207 -26.65 9.32 -13.70
N LYS A 208 -27.43 8.68 -12.81
CA LYS A 208 -27.37 8.92 -11.38
C LYS A 208 -25.93 8.69 -11.01
N CYS A 209 -25.27 9.76 -10.56
CA CYS A 209 -23.93 9.70 -9.99
C CYS A 209 -23.94 8.55 -8.97
N VAL A 210 -23.31 7.43 -9.32
CA VAL A 210 -23.33 6.22 -8.50
C VAL A 210 -22.62 6.59 -7.21
N LYS A 211 -23.36 6.60 -6.09
CA LYS A 211 -22.79 6.89 -4.77
C LYS A 211 -21.55 6.03 -4.58
N LYS A 212 -20.47 6.63 -4.08
CA LYS A 212 -19.25 5.85 -3.84
C LYS A 212 -19.56 4.82 -2.76
N ARG A 213 -18.95 3.63 -2.82
CA ARG A 213 -19.20 2.55 -1.84
C ARG A 213 -19.12 3.00 -0.37
N LYS A 214 -18.24 3.95 -0.06
CA LYS A 214 -18.07 4.51 1.29
C LYS A 214 -19.24 5.37 1.77
N GLU A 215 -20.05 5.88 0.85
CA GLU A 215 -21.21 6.74 1.08
C GLU A 215 -22.52 5.93 1.11
N MET A 216 -22.47 4.63 0.83
CA MET A 216 -23.62 3.73 0.87
C MET A 216 -23.85 3.17 2.28
N THR A 217 -25.11 3.03 2.67
CA THR A 217 -25.52 2.33 3.89
C THR A 217 -25.15 0.84 3.84
N PHE A 218 -25.11 0.15 4.98
CA PHE A 218 -24.75 -1.28 5.03
C PHE A 218 -25.65 -2.16 4.15
N VAL A 219 -26.97 -1.89 4.16
CA VAL A 219 -27.95 -2.63 3.36
C VAL A 219 -27.74 -2.39 1.87
N GLU A 220 -27.46 -1.16 1.46
CA GLU A 220 -27.14 -0.82 0.07
C GLU A 220 -25.84 -1.48 -0.39
N GLN A 221 -24.81 -1.50 0.46
CA GLN A 221 -23.55 -2.20 0.15
C GLN A 221 -23.77 -3.69 -0.05
N GLN A 222 -24.60 -4.32 0.79
CA GLN A 222 -24.91 -5.75 0.66
C GLN A 222 -25.65 -6.04 -0.64
N LYS A 223 -26.64 -5.21 -1.01
CA LYS A 223 -27.33 -5.32 -2.31
C LYS A 223 -26.35 -5.18 -3.48
N PHE A 224 -25.49 -4.16 -3.44
CA PHE A 224 -24.50 -3.91 -4.46
C PHE A 224 -23.52 -5.09 -4.62
N ASP A 225 -23.04 -5.67 -3.52
CA ASP A 225 -22.14 -6.82 -3.55
C ASP A 225 -22.84 -8.08 -4.08
N ASN A 226 -24.12 -8.29 -3.74
CA ASN A 226 -24.93 -9.38 -4.28
C ASN A 226 -25.11 -9.26 -5.80
N ASP A 227 -25.44 -8.07 -6.30
CA ASP A 227 -25.63 -7.83 -7.73
C ASP A 227 -24.31 -7.97 -8.50
N ARG A 228 -23.21 -7.47 -7.91
CA ARG A 228 -21.86 -7.68 -8.45
C ARG A 228 -21.52 -9.17 -8.55
N GLN A 229 -21.85 -9.96 -7.53
CA GLN A 229 -21.58 -11.39 -7.52
C GLN A 229 -22.40 -12.12 -8.59
N LYS A 230 -23.70 -11.81 -8.72
CA LYS A 230 -24.57 -12.33 -9.79
C LYS A 230 -24.01 -12.04 -11.18
N ALA A 231 -23.54 -10.81 -11.42
CA ALA A 231 -22.96 -10.42 -12.71
C ALA A 231 -21.67 -11.19 -13.02
N ILE A 232 -20.79 -11.36 -12.01
CA ILE A 232 -19.57 -12.16 -12.16
C ILE A 232 -19.88 -13.62 -12.49
N ASP A 233 -20.85 -14.21 -11.80
CA ASP A 233 -21.20 -15.61 -11.99
C ASP A 233 -21.87 -15.84 -13.35
N ALA A 234 -22.76 -14.94 -13.79
CA ALA A 234 -23.31 -14.94 -15.14
C ALA A 234 -22.21 -14.87 -16.21
N TYR A 235 -21.25 -13.94 -16.06
CA TYR A 235 -20.12 -13.82 -16.98
C TYR A 235 -19.26 -15.10 -17.01
N ARG A 236 -19.00 -15.71 -15.84
CA ARG A 236 -18.26 -16.97 -15.74
C ARG A 236 -18.99 -18.11 -16.44
N MET A 237 -20.31 -18.19 -16.33
CA MET A 237 -21.12 -19.20 -17.03
C MET A 237 -21.02 -19.03 -18.54
N ILE A 238 -21.23 -17.81 -19.05
CA ILE A 238 -21.11 -17.50 -20.49
C ILE A 238 -19.70 -17.82 -21.00
N LYS A 239 -18.66 -17.43 -20.25
CA LYS A 239 -17.27 -17.71 -20.62
C LYS A 239 -16.97 -19.21 -20.62
N LYS A 240 -17.49 -19.96 -19.65
CA LYS A 240 -17.33 -21.41 -19.57
C LYS A 240 -18.03 -22.11 -20.75
N GLN A 241 -19.18 -21.62 -21.18
CA GLN A 241 -19.87 -22.11 -22.38
C GLN A 241 -19.03 -21.81 -23.64
N LYS A 242 -18.54 -20.58 -23.80
CA LYS A 242 -17.71 -20.18 -24.94
C LYS A 242 -16.40 -20.96 -25.08
N MET A 243 -15.79 -21.38 -23.97
CA MET A 243 -14.53 -22.15 -23.97
C MET A 243 -14.73 -23.66 -24.19
N LYS A 244 -15.98 -24.15 -24.15
CA LYS A 244 -16.32 -25.56 -24.38
C LYS A 244 -16.73 -25.85 -25.83
N VAL A 245 -16.98 -24.79 -26.61
CA VAL A 245 -17.10 -24.84 -28.07
C VAL A 245 -15.70 -24.70 -28.65
#